data_AF-A0A3A0UMB8-F1
#
_entry.id   AF-A0A3A0UMB8-F1
#
_cell.length_a   1.000
_cell.length_b   1.000
_cell.length_c   1.000
_cell.angle_alpha   90.00
_cell.angle_beta   90.00
_cell.angle_gamma   90.00
#
_symmetry.space_group_name_H-M   'P 1'
#
loop_
_entity.id
_entity.type
_entity.pdbx_description
1 polymer ?
#
loop_
_entity_poly.entity_id
_entity_poly.type
_entity_poly.pdbx_seq_one_letter_code
_entity_poly.pdbx_strand_id
1 'polypeptide(L)'
;LKDIIDLFLDSGLGKEAFSIISQGRVDEILNAKPIDRRQILEESAGVLKYKKRKATSVKKLDQTEDNLSRVEDILYDLEGRVEPLREEAAIAKEYKHLSKEMEKSDVLVTVHDIKQYSDNINELDDNLNHLKSQQATKDAEKVQHTQSLNKYKAERQQLDIRIESLN
;
A
#
# COMPACT_ATOMS: atom_id res chain seq x y z
N LEU A 1 35.87 15.58 31.54
CA LEU A 1 37.03 15.09 32.35
C LEU A 1 38.35 15.14 31.58
N LYS A 2 38.37 14.81 30.28
CA LYS A 2 39.57 14.83 29.42
C LYS A 2 40.20 16.22 29.28
N ASP A 3 39.38 17.26 29.20
CA ASP A 3 39.85 18.64 28.97
C ASP A 3 40.62 19.22 30.17
N ILE A 4 40.23 18.86 31.39
CA ILE A 4 40.94 19.25 32.62
C ILE A 4 42.30 18.55 32.70
N ILE A 5 42.35 17.26 32.34
CA ILE A 5 43.60 16.48 32.32
C ILE A 5 44.56 17.02 31.25
N ASP A 6 44.04 17.34 30.05
CA ASP A 6 44.83 17.94 28.97
C ASP A 6 45.35 19.34 29.35
N LEU A 7 44.58 20.14 30.09
CA LEU A 7 45.03 21.44 30.63
C LEU A 7 46.17 21.30 31.65
N PHE A 8 46.11 20.30 32.52
CA PHE A 8 47.18 20.00 33.48
C PHE A 8 48.44 19.44 32.80
N LEU A 9 48.29 18.68 31.72
CA LEU A 9 49.40 18.26 30.85
C LEU A 9 50.06 19.44 30.14
N ASP A 10 49.27 20.42 29.69
CA ASP A 10 49.75 21.59 28.94
C ASP A 10 50.43 22.65 29.82
N SER A 11 50.07 22.71 31.11
CA SER A 11 50.68 23.58 32.11
C SER A 11 51.87 22.94 32.83
N GLY A 12 52.14 21.66 32.59
CA GLY A 12 53.18 20.91 33.30
C GLY A 12 52.90 20.73 34.79
N LEU A 13 51.63 20.84 35.22
CA LEU A 13 51.15 20.76 36.61
C LEU A 13 50.28 19.50 36.88
N GLY A 14 50.27 18.53 35.96
CA GLY A 14 49.57 17.26 36.14
C GLY A 14 50.06 16.42 37.32
N LYS A 15 49.34 15.33 37.63
CA LYS A 15 49.67 14.40 38.74
C LYS A 15 51.09 13.81 38.65
N GLU A 16 51.74 13.89 37.48
CA GLU A 16 53.13 13.49 37.23
C GLU A 16 54.04 14.66 36.79
N ALA A 17 53.62 15.90 37.06
CA ALA A 17 54.39 17.11 36.81
C ALA A 17 55.76 17.06 37.47
N PHE A 18 56.81 17.02 36.66
CA PHE A 18 58.20 17.11 37.12
C PHE A 18 58.56 18.45 37.79
N SER A 19 57.62 19.41 37.86
CA SER A 19 57.78 20.62 38.66
C SER A 19 57.94 20.36 40.16
N ILE A 20 57.59 19.17 40.66
CA ILE A 20 57.80 18.77 42.06
C ILE A 20 58.44 17.38 42.10
N ILE A 21 59.69 17.29 42.56
CA ILE A 21 60.40 16.02 42.76
C ILE A 21 60.21 15.58 44.21
N SER A 22 59.39 14.56 44.43
CA SER A 22 59.25 13.91 45.74
C SER A 22 60.48 13.06 46.06
N GLN A 23 60.85 12.98 47.34
CA GLN A 23 61.97 12.16 47.81
C GLN A 23 61.76 10.68 47.41
N GLY A 24 62.80 10.04 46.84
CA GLY A 24 62.75 8.67 46.31
C GLY A 24 62.32 8.53 44.84
N ARG A 25 61.82 9.61 44.20
CA ARG A 25 61.42 9.58 42.78
C ARG A 25 62.59 9.34 41.82
N VAL A 26 63.79 9.81 42.18
CA VAL A 26 65.01 9.60 41.38
C VAL A 26 65.40 8.11 41.37
N ASP A 27 65.36 7.45 42.53
CA ASP A 27 65.62 6.01 42.64
C ASP A 27 64.56 5.17 41.92
N GLU A 28 63.31 5.64 41.93
CA GLU A 28 62.20 5.00 41.21
C GLU A 28 62.43 5.05 39.69
N ILE A 29 62.87 6.19 39.14
CA ILE A 29 63.19 6.33 37.70
C ILE A 29 64.42 5.46 37.32
N LEU A 30 65.42 5.40 38.19
CA LEU A 30 66.64 4.61 38.00
C LEU A 30 66.43 3.09 38.10
N ASN A 31 65.38 2.65 38.81
CA ASN A 31 64.99 1.23 38.91
C ASN A 31 63.78 0.86 38.04
N ALA A 32 63.12 1.85 37.41
CA ALA A 32 61.99 1.62 36.52
C ALA A 32 62.36 0.74 35.32
N LYS A 33 61.40 -0.07 34.88
CA LYS A 33 61.55 -0.88 33.66
C LYS A 33 61.78 0.04 32.46
N PRO A 34 62.48 -0.43 31.40
CA PRO A 34 62.77 0.38 30.22
C PRO A 34 61.52 1.05 29.59
N ILE A 35 60.36 0.38 29.64
CA ILE A 35 59.10 0.90 29.11
C ILE A 35 58.59 2.11 29.91
N ASP A 36 58.65 2.03 31.24
CA ASP A 36 58.18 3.06 32.15
C ASP A 36 59.13 4.26 32.12
N ARG A 37 60.45 4.00 32.11
CA ARG A 37 61.47 5.04 31.95
C ARG A 37 61.33 5.79 30.62
N ARG A 38 61.00 5.09 29.54
CA ARG A 38 60.78 5.72 28.22
C ARG A 38 59.57 6.66 28.25
N GLN A 39 58.48 6.27 28.90
CA GLN A 39 57.30 7.12 29.02
C GLN A 39 57.62 8.43 29.75
N ILE A 40 58.38 8.36 30.84
CA ILE A 40 58.86 9.49 31.64
C ILE A 40 59.73 10.44 30.80
N LEU A 41 60.65 9.90 30.00
CA LEU A 41 61.51 10.68 29.10
C LEU A 41 60.72 11.32 27.94
N GLU A 42 59.79 10.58 27.33
CA GLU A 42 58.94 11.08 26.24
C GLU A 42 57.99 12.20 26.73
N GLU A 43 57.58 12.17 27.99
CA GLU A 43 56.76 13.20 28.64
C GLU A 43 57.56 14.47 28.93
N SER A 44 58.75 14.32 29.52
CA SER A 44 59.69 15.42 29.76
C SER A 44 60.12 16.11 28.46
N ALA A 45 60.25 15.35 27.38
CA ALA A 45 60.56 15.87 26.04
C ALA A 45 59.35 16.48 25.31
N GLY A 46 58.14 16.43 25.89
CA GLY A 46 56.91 16.95 25.29
C GLY A 46 56.37 16.14 24.10
N VAL A 47 57.00 15.02 23.74
CA VAL A 47 56.64 14.19 22.57
C VAL A 47 55.45 13.27 22.87
N LEU A 48 55.24 12.91 24.14
CA LEU A 48 54.17 12.00 24.56
C LEU A 48 52.76 12.52 24.20
N LYS A 49 52.53 13.83 24.31
CA LYS A 49 51.27 14.49 23.93
C LYS A 49 50.94 14.28 22.45
N TYR A 50 51.91 14.56 21.58
CA TYR A 50 51.77 14.38 20.12
C TYR A 50 51.54 12.92 19.76
N LYS A 51 52.26 11.99 20.40
CA LYS A 51 52.12 10.55 20.17
C LYS A 51 50.73 10.03 20.57
N LYS A 52 50.20 10.44 21.72
CA LYS A 52 48.83 10.12 22.16
C LYS A 52 47.76 10.71 21.23
N ARG A 53 47.92 11.96 20.80
CA ARG A 53 47.02 12.61 19.83
C ARG A 53 47.05 11.92 18.47
N LYS A 54 48.22 11.55 17.97
CA LYS A 54 48.38 10.79 16.72
C LYS A 54 47.67 9.44 16.82
N ALA A 55 47.91 8.65 17.87
CA ALA A 55 47.28 7.36 18.06
C ALA A 55 45.74 7.45 18.14
N THR A 56 45.22 8.45 18.85
CA THR A 56 43.77 8.69 18.93
C THR A 56 43.18 9.08 17.57
N SER A 57 43.91 9.90 16.80
CA SER A 57 43.45 10.37 15.49
C SER A 57 43.45 9.25 14.46
N VAL A 58 44.50 8.40 14.44
CA VAL A 58 44.56 7.20 13.60
C VAL A 58 43.39 6.28 13.93
N LYS A 59 43.16 5.96 15.21
CA LYS A 59 42.02 5.13 15.62
C LYS A 59 40.66 5.69 15.16
N LYS A 60 40.49 7.02 15.21
CA LYS A 60 39.26 7.67 14.72
C LYS A 60 39.14 7.58 13.20
N LEU A 61 40.25 7.68 12.48
CA LEU A 61 40.30 7.59 11.03
C LEU A 61 39.92 6.17 10.59
N ASP A 62 40.52 5.15 11.21
CA ASP A 62 40.19 3.74 10.95
C ASP A 62 38.69 3.48 11.18
N GLN A 63 38.15 3.95 12.31
CA GLN A 63 36.71 3.85 12.60
C GLN A 63 35.83 4.58 11.59
N THR A 64 36.31 5.69 11.03
CA THR A 64 35.55 6.46 10.03
C THR A 64 35.56 5.74 8.69
N GLU A 65 36.69 5.11 8.33
CA GLU A 65 36.83 4.30 7.12
C GLU A 65 35.92 3.06 7.17
N ASP A 66 35.89 2.35 8.30
CA ASP A 66 34.96 1.23 8.53
C ASP A 66 33.49 1.67 8.39
N ASN A 67 33.14 2.82 8.96
CA ASN A 67 31.79 3.37 8.87
C ASN A 67 31.43 3.77 7.44
N LEU A 68 32.38 4.35 6.70
CA LEU A 68 32.18 4.75 5.30
C LEU A 68 31.93 3.52 4.44
N SER A 69 32.77 2.49 4.57
CA SER A 69 32.60 1.22 3.87
C SER A 69 31.21 0.61 4.12
N ARG A 70 30.75 0.64 5.37
CA ARG A 70 29.39 0.18 5.71
C ARG A 70 28.28 1.02 5.09
N VAL A 71 28.46 2.34 4.98
CA VAL A 71 27.48 3.23 4.33
C VAL A 71 27.43 2.96 2.83
N GLU A 72 28.58 2.73 2.20
CA GLU A 72 28.67 2.37 0.78
C GLU A 72 27.97 1.04 0.49
N ASP A 73 28.15 0.02 1.34
CA ASP A 73 27.45 -1.26 1.22
C ASP A 73 25.91 -1.10 1.30
N ILE A 74 25.44 -0.28 2.25
CA ILE A 74 24.00 0.01 2.40
C ILE A 74 23.48 0.78 1.19
N LEU A 75 24.24 1.74 0.68
CA LEU A 75 23.86 2.50 -0.50
C LEU A 75 23.72 1.58 -1.71
N TYR A 76 24.67 0.68 -1.93
CA TYR A 76 24.64 -0.28 -3.02
C TYR A 76 23.42 -1.21 -2.95
N ASP A 77 23.09 -1.72 -1.76
CA ASP A 77 21.88 -2.54 -1.55
C ASP A 77 20.60 -1.73 -1.84
N LEU A 78 20.53 -0.49 -1.38
CA LEU A 78 19.38 0.39 -1.61
C LEU A 78 19.21 0.72 -3.09
N GLU A 79 20.30 1.04 -3.81
CA GLU A 79 20.27 1.31 -5.25
C GLU A 79 19.72 0.10 -6.02
N GLY A 80 20.13 -1.11 -5.66
CA GLY A 80 19.59 -2.34 -6.25
C GLY A 80 18.08 -2.53 -6.03
N ARG A 81 17.52 -1.96 -4.96
CA ARG A 81 16.09 -2.03 -4.64
C ARG A 81 15.24 -0.93 -5.28
N VAL A 82 15.86 0.19 -5.67
CA VAL A 82 15.13 1.34 -6.24
C VAL A 82 14.50 1.02 -7.59
N GLU A 83 15.24 0.39 -8.51
CA GLU A 83 14.72 0.06 -9.84
C GLU A 83 13.51 -0.90 -9.82
N PRO A 84 13.54 -2.06 -9.14
CA PRO A 84 12.37 -2.94 -9.09
C PRO A 84 11.17 -2.25 -8.43
N LEU A 85 11.38 -1.46 -7.36
CA LEU A 85 10.30 -0.68 -6.76
C LEU A 85 9.72 0.37 -7.71
N ARG A 86 10.54 0.95 -8.59
CA ARG A 86 10.09 1.90 -9.62
C ARG A 86 9.23 1.20 -10.67
N GLU A 87 9.61 -0.01 -11.09
CA GLU A 87 8.81 -0.84 -12.00
C GLU A 87 7.48 -1.27 -11.37
N GLU A 88 7.51 -1.78 -10.14
CA GLU A 88 6.30 -2.14 -9.38
C GLU A 88 5.35 -0.95 -9.22
N ALA A 89 5.89 0.24 -8.93
CA ALA A 89 5.09 1.47 -8.83
C ALA A 89 4.48 1.88 -10.18
N ALA A 90 5.17 1.65 -11.30
CA ALA A 90 4.64 1.91 -12.64
C ALA A 90 3.46 0.97 -12.94
N ILE A 91 3.63 -0.33 -12.70
CA ILE A 91 2.57 -1.35 -12.88
C ILE A 91 1.36 -1.02 -12.01
N ALA A 92 1.56 -0.67 -10.74
CA ALA A 92 0.47 -0.33 -9.84
C ALA A 92 -0.31 0.92 -10.30
N LYS A 93 0.37 1.92 -10.86
CA LYS A 93 -0.27 3.11 -11.42
C LYS A 93 -1.08 2.77 -12.67
N GLU A 94 -0.53 1.95 -13.56
CA GLU A 94 -1.22 1.51 -14.77
C GLU A 94 -2.46 0.68 -14.43
N TYR A 95 -2.32 -0.28 -13.51
CA TYR A 95 -3.45 -1.06 -13.00
C TYR A 95 -4.57 -0.16 -12.45
N LYS A 96 -4.22 0.83 -11.63
CA LYS A 96 -5.20 1.77 -11.06
C LYS A 96 -5.91 2.60 -12.14
N HIS A 97 -5.22 2.94 -13.22
CA HIS A 97 -5.81 3.64 -14.35
C HIS A 97 -6.77 2.72 -15.12
N LEU A 98 -6.30 1.54 -15.51
CA LEU A 98 -7.10 0.55 -16.25
C LEU A 98 -8.32 0.08 -15.46
N SER A 99 -8.18 -0.13 -14.16
CA SER A 99 -9.30 -0.53 -13.30
C SER A 99 -10.41 0.53 -13.26
N LYS A 100 -10.06 1.82 -13.29
CA LYS A 100 -11.05 2.90 -13.38
C LYS A 100 -11.74 2.96 -14.74
N GLU A 101 -10.99 2.77 -15.82
CA GLU A 101 -11.56 2.73 -17.16
C GLU A 101 -12.50 1.52 -17.32
N MET A 102 -12.11 0.37 -16.78
CA MET A 102 -12.94 -0.84 -16.73
C MET A 102 -14.23 -0.60 -15.94
N GLU A 103 -14.14 -0.07 -14.71
CA GLU A 103 -15.31 0.23 -13.89
C GLU A 103 -16.28 1.18 -14.61
N LYS A 104 -15.75 2.22 -15.26
CA LYS A 104 -16.55 3.14 -16.06
C LYS A 104 -17.24 2.44 -17.23
N SER A 105 -16.52 1.58 -17.95
CA SER A 105 -17.07 0.80 -19.06
C SER A 105 -18.16 -0.16 -18.59
N ASP A 106 -17.94 -0.85 -17.48
CA ASP A 106 -18.89 -1.79 -16.89
C ASP A 106 -20.19 -1.09 -16.48
N VAL A 107 -20.09 0.09 -15.85
CA VAL A 107 -21.26 0.91 -15.51
C VAL A 107 -22.02 1.32 -16.78
N LEU A 108 -21.32 1.73 -17.84
CA LEU A 108 -21.96 2.12 -19.11
C LEU A 108 -22.72 0.96 -19.76
N VAL A 109 -22.10 -0.22 -19.83
CA VAL A 109 -22.75 -1.42 -20.38
C VAL A 109 -23.95 -1.82 -19.52
N THR A 110 -23.80 -1.82 -18.19
CA THR A 110 -24.89 -2.14 -17.27
C THR A 110 -26.07 -1.18 -17.45
N VAL A 111 -25.82 0.12 -17.59
CA VAL A 111 -26.90 1.11 -17.83
C VAL A 111 -27.56 0.89 -19.19
N HIS A 112 -26.78 0.55 -20.22
CA HIS A 112 -27.31 0.22 -21.55
C HIS A 112 -28.23 -1.00 -21.48
N ASP A 113 -27.77 -2.08 -20.83
CA ASP A 113 -28.53 -3.32 -20.66
C ASP A 113 -29.82 -3.07 -19.88
N ILE A 114 -29.77 -2.30 -18.78
CA ILE A 114 -30.96 -1.92 -18.00
C ILE A 114 -31.97 -1.19 -18.89
N LYS A 115 -31.50 -0.25 -19.71
CA LYS A 115 -32.39 0.49 -20.62
C LYS A 115 -33.01 -0.45 -21.64
N GLN A 116 -32.22 -1.30 -22.27
CA GLN A 116 -32.70 -2.28 -23.24
C GLN A 116 -33.74 -3.21 -22.63
N TYR A 117 -33.50 -3.74 -21.43
CA TYR A 117 -34.47 -4.58 -20.74
C TYR A 117 -35.74 -3.82 -20.37
N SER A 118 -35.63 -2.54 -19.96
CA SER A 118 -36.80 -1.70 -19.70
C SER A 118 -37.64 -1.47 -20.96
N ASP A 119 -36.99 -1.20 -22.09
CA ASP A 119 -37.68 -1.00 -23.37
C ASP A 119 -38.38 -2.30 -23.80
N ASN A 120 -37.71 -3.45 -23.67
CA ASN A 120 -38.30 -4.77 -23.92
C ASN A 120 -39.50 -5.05 -23.01
N ILE A 121 -39.42 -4.71 -21.72
CA ILE A 121 -40.52 -4.89 -20.77
C ILE A 121 -41.74 -4.05 -21.19
N ASN A 122 -41.53 -2.79 -21.58
CA ASN A 122 -42.60 -1.93 -22.05
C ASN A 122 -43.26 -2.49 -23.32
N GLU A 123 -42.46 -2.96 -24.28
CA GLU A 123 -42.98 -3.58 -25.51
C GLU A 123 -43.77 -4.86 -25.19
N LEU A 124 -43.29 -5.70 -24.27
CA LEU A 124 -44.02 -6.88 -23.83
C LEU A 124 -45.33 -6.52 -23.12
N ASP A 125 -45.36 -5.46 -22.31
CA ASP A 125 -46.58 -5.02 -21.63
C ASP A 125 -47.62 -4.48 -22.61
N ASP A 126 -47.18 -3.71 -23.61
CA ASP A 126 -48.05 -3.23 -24.70
C ASP A 126 -48.66 -4.41 -25.49
N ASN A 127 -47.83 -5.40 -25.84
CA ASN A 127 -48.29 -6.62 -26.50
C ASN A 127 -49.27 -7.41 -25.64
N LEU A 128 -49.02 -7.50 -24.32
CA LEU A 128 -49.87 -8.20 -23.38
C LEU A 128 -51.23 -7.48 -23.22
N ASN A 129 -51.23 -6.16 -23.17
CA ASN A 129 -52.44 -5.34 -23.14
C ASN A 129 -53.24 -5.47 -24.44
N HIS A 130 -52.57 -5.52 -25.59
CA HIS A 130 -53.21 -5.77 -26.88
C HIS A 130 -53.87 -7.15 -26.93
N LEU A 131 -53.16 -8.21 -26.54
CA LEU A 131 -53.69 -9.58 -26.49
C LEU A 131 -54.87 -9.71 -25.52
N LYS A 132 -54.80 -9.05 -24.35
CA LYS A 132 -55.94 -9.00 -23.40
C LYS A 132 -57.18 -8.36 -24.01
N SER A 133 -57.01 -7.27 -24.76
CA SER A 133 -58.12 -6.59 -25.46
C SER A 133 -58.74 -7.48 -26.54
N GLN A 134 -57.90 -8.15 -27.33
CA GLN A 134 -58.36 -9.13 -28.32
C GLN A 134 -59.12 -10.28 -27.66
N GLN A 135 -58.61 -10.82 -26.55
CA GLN A 135 -59.27 -11.89 -25.81
C GLN A 135 -60.64 -11.44 -25.29
N ALA A 136 -60.74 -10.25 -24.68
CA ALA A 136 -62.00 -9.70 -24.21
C ALA A 136 -63.03 -9.55 -25.34
N THR A 137 -62.58 -9.13 -26.54
CA THR A 137 -63.44 -9.02 -27.73
C THR A 137 -63.94 -10.39 -28.18
N LYS A 138 -63.06 -11.40 -28.22
CA LYS A 138 -63.43 -12.78 -28.57
C LYS A 138 -64.37 -13.43 -27.55
N ASP A 139 -64.17 -13.16 -26.27
CA ASP A 139 -65.08 -13.62 -25.22
C ASP A 139 -66.46 -12.97 -25.36
N ALA A 140 -66.53 -11.67 -25.71
CA ALA A 140 -67.80 -10.99 -26.00
C ALA A 140 -68.50 -11.57 -27.24
N GLU A 141 -67.78 -11.81 -28.34
CA GLU A 141 -68.31 -12.48 -29.54
C GLU A 141 -68.86 -13.88 -29.20
N LYS A 142 -68.14 -14.66 -28.39
CA LYS A 142 -68.57 -15.99 -27.93
C LYS A 142 -69.86 -15.93 -27.12
N VAL A 143 -70.00 -14.94 -26.24
CA VAL A 143 -71.23 -14.72 -25.47
C VAL A 143 -72.40 -14.37 -26.41
N GLN A 144 -72.21 -13.47 -27.37
CA GLN A 144 -73.23 -13.11 -28.35
C GLN A 144 -73.67 -14.32 -29.21
N HIS A 145 -72.71 -15.13 -29.68
CA HIS A 145 -73.01 -16.35 -30.41
C HIS A 145 -73.78 -17.37 -29.56
N THR A 146 -73.42 -17.51 -28.28
CA THR A 146 -74.12 -18.41 -27.35
C THR A 146 -75.56 -17.95 -27.11
N GLN A 147 -75.78 -16.64 -26.94
CA GLN A 147 -77.13 -16.06 -26.82
C GLN A 147 -77.96 -16.29 -28.09
N SER A 148 -77.36 -16.06 -29.26
CA SER A 148 -78.01 -16.30 -30.56
C SER A 148 -78.37 -17.78 -30.73
N LEU A 149 -77.46 -18.69 -30.36
CA LEU A 149 -77.69 -20.13 -30.39
C LEU A 149 -78.86 -20.54 -29.48
N ASN A 150 -78.93 -19.97 -28.27
CA ASN A 150 -80.04 -20.22 -27.35
C ASN A 150 -81.37 -19.70 -27.89
N LYS A 151 -81.38 -18.53 -28.55
CA LYS A 151 -82.57 -18.00 -29.23
C LYS A 151 -83.06 -18.94 -30.33
N TYR A 152 -82.17 -19.36 -31.24
CA TYR A 152 -82.53 -20.30 -32.31
C TYR A 152 -82.98 -21.67 -31.77
N LYS A 153 -82.37 -22.16 -30.67
CA LYS A 153 -82.83 -23.38 -30.00
C LYS A 153 -84.25 -23.23 -29.44
N ALA A 154 -84.57 -22.09 -28.81
CA ALA A 154 -85.90 -21.80 -28.29
C ALA A 154 -86.94 -21.66 -29.41
N GLU A 155 -86.61 -20.97 -30.51
CA GLU A 155 -87.46 -20.89 -31.71
C GLU A 155 -87.73 -22.27 -32.30
N ARG A 156 -86.71 -23.13 -32.38
CA ARG A 156 -86.87 -24.51 -32.86
C ARG A 156 -87.81 -25.31 -31.95
N GLN A 157 -87.66 -25.23 -30.63
CA GLN A 157 -88.56 -25.90 -29.70
C GLN A 157 -90.01 -25.42 -29.83
N GLN A 158 -90.23 -24.12 -30.04
CA GLN A 158 -91.58 -23.60 -30.28
C GLN A 158 -92.18 -24.10 -31.59
N LEU A 159 -91.37 -24.20 -32.65
CA LEU A 159 -91.79 -24.79 -33.92
C LEU A 159 -92.11 -26.27 -33.78
N ASP A 160 -91.30 -27.03 -33.04
CA ASP A 160 -91.54 -28.45 -32.76
C ASP A 160 -92.89 -28.66 -32.03
N ILE A 161 -93.16 -27.87 -30.97
CA ILE A 161 -94.45 -27.88 -30.26
C ILE A 161 -95.61 -27.50 -31.20
N ARG A 162 -95.38 -26.55 -32.12
CA ARG A 162 -96.41 -26.14 -33.07
C ARG A 162 -96.70 -27.22 -34.11
N ILE A 163 -95.70 -27.97 -34.55
CA ILE A 163 -95.87 -29.13 -35.43
C ILE A 163 -96.63 -30.24 -34.70
N GLU A 164 -96.32 -30.51 -33.42
CA GLU A 164 -97.04 -31.50 -32.61
C GLU A 164 -98.52 -31.13 -32.38
N SER A 165 -98.86 -29.85 -32.28
CA SER A 165 -100.25 -29.39 -32.13
C SER A 165 -101.05 -29.32 -33.44
N LEU A 166 -100.40 -29.51 -34.60
CA LEU A 166 -101.01 -29.54 -35.93
C LEU A 166 -101.25 -30.97 -36.44
N ASN A 167 -100.75 -31.99 -35.73
CA ASN A 167 -101.05 -33.42 -35.93
C ASN A 167 -102.07 -33.90 -34.89
#